data_AF-A0A017S308-F1
#
_entry.id   AF-A0A017S308-F1
#
_cell.length_a   1.000
_cell.length_b   1.000
_cell.length_c   1.000
_cell.angle_alpha   90.00
_cell.angle_beta   90.00
_cell.angle_gamma   90.00
#
_symmetry.space_group_name_H-M   'P 1'
#
loop_
_entity.id
_entity.type
_entity.pdbx_description
1 polymer ?
#
loop_
_entity_poly.entity_id
_entity_poly.type
_entity_poly.pdbx_seq_one_letter_code
_entity_poly.pdbx_strand_id
1 'polypeptide(L)'
;TTGKSQSDLLVDELQELYEIAKDEFEIATDSTDNATIYAASDRDSCRDALNQFIATYSLYTSSEIRPTAESHQPQQAQPDDSGMDAVGTGYDPADIEPTVREEVKKRVGQRVRELENAVQLLEERAQAD
;
A
#
# COMPACT_ATOMS: atom_id res chain seq x y z
N THR A 1 11.00 12.27 27.09
CA THR A 1 10.09 11.34 26.40
C THR A 1 10.18 11.66 24.93
N THR A 2 10.71 10.76 24.12
CA THR A 2 10.67 10.89 22.65
C THR A 2 9.25 10.45 22.25
N GLY A 3 8.19 11.23 22.39
CA GLY A 3 7.98 12.60 21.93
C GLY A 3 7.04 12.63 20.70
N LYS A 4 6.80 11.46 20.07
CA LYS A 4 5.85 11.30 18.96
C LYS A 4 4.59 10.60 19.44
N SER A 5 3.43 11.05 18.95
CA SER A 5 2.14 10.41 19.22
C SER A 5 1.98 9.14 18.38
N GLN A 6 1.06 8.23 18.76
CA GLN A 6 0.74 7.04 17.97
C GLN A 6 0.36 7.41 16.52
N SER A 7 -0.42 8.49 16.33
CA SER A 7 -0.75 9.01 15.00
C SER A 7 0.48 9.43 14.20
N ASP A 8 1.49 10.01 14.84
CA ASP A 8 2.71 10.43 14.12
C ASP A 8 3.50 9.21 13.65
N LEU A 9 3.57 8.16 14.46
CA LEU A 9 4.28 6.93 14.11
C LEU A 9 3.60 6.19 12.94
N LEU A 10 2.26 6.10 12.96
CA LEU A 10 1.50 5.50 11.85
C LEU A 10 1.61 6.34 10.57
N VAL A 11 1.62 7.68 10.70
CA VAL A 11 1.80 8.58 9.56
C VAL A 11 3.21 8.47 8.99
N ASP A 12 4.23 8.35 9.84
CA ASP A 12 5.63 8.18 9.40
C ASP A 12 5.78 6.90 8.56
N GLU A 13 5.25 5.76 9.02
CA GLU A 13 5.27 4.49 8.27
C GLU A 13 4.51 4.60 6.93
N LEU A 14 3.34 5.22 6.94
CA LEU A 14 2.58 5.46 5.70
C LEU A 14 3.30 6.43 4.76
N GLN A 15 4.02 7.41 5.29
CA GLN A 15 4.84 8.31 4.49
C GLN A 15 6.00 7.56 3.85
N GLU A 16 6.66 6.66 4.56
CA GLU A 16 7.72 5.81 3.99
C GLU A 16 7.19 4.95 2.84
N LEU A 17 6.06 4.28 3.02
CA LEU A 17 5.41 3.49 1.95
C LEU A 17 5.00 4.35 0.75
N TYR A 18 4.50 5.56 1.00
CA TYR A 18 4.17 6.52 -0.05
C TYR A 18 5.41 6.94 -0.86
N GLU A 19 6.53 7.23 -0.21
CA GLU A 19 7.77 7.62 -0.92
C GLU A 19 8.29 6.46 -1.79
N ILE A 20 8.22 5.22 -1.30
CA ILE A 20 8.57 4.02 -2.10
C ILE A 20 7.65 3.90 -3.31
N ALA A 21 6.33 3.96 -3.11
CA ALA A 21 5.37 3.84 -4.21
C ALA A 21 5.49 4.98 -5.23
N LYS A 22 5.87 6.19 -4.78
CA LYS A 22 6.15 7.33 -5.65
C LYS A 22 7.41 7.15 -6.48
N ASP A 23 8.49 6.64 -5.89
CA ASP A 23 9.74 6.33 -6.61
C ASP A 23 9.49 5.28 -7.72
N GLU A 24 8.80 4.19 -7.38
CA GLU A 24 8.42 3.16 -8.35
C GLU A 24 7.49 3.70 -9.44
N PHE A 25 6.57 4.62 -9.10
CA PHE A 25 5.73 5.30 -10.09
C PHE A 25 6.54 6.16 -11.06
N GLU A 26 7.56 6.88 -10.58
CA GLU A 26 8.45 7.68 -11.43
C GLU A 26 9.25 6.78 -12.39
N ILE A 27 9.78 5.65 -11.89
CA ILE A 27 10.48 4.65 -12.71
C ILE A 27 9.55 4.07 -13.77
N ALA A 28 8.36 3.61 -13.37
CA ALA A 28 7.38 3.02 -14.27
C ALA A 28 6.87 4.03 -15.32
N THR A 29 6.80 5.31 -14.95
CA THR A 29 6.44 6.39 -15.86
C THR A 29 7.52 6.59 -16.91
N ASP A 30 8.77 6.79 -16.50
CA ASP A 30 9.91 6.98 -17.42
C ASP A 30 10.10 5.79 -18.35
N SER A 31 10.02 4.57 -17.81
CA SER A 31 10.27 3.35 -18.58
C SER A 31 9.15 3.05 -19.58
N THR A 32 7.91 3.42 -19.26
CA THR A 32 6.77 3.38 -20.18
C THR A 32 6.88 4.45 -21.27
N ASP A 33 7.21 5.70 -20.91
CA ASP A 33 7.36 6.80 -21.88
C ASP A 33 8.50 6.56 -22.87
N ASN A 34 9.55 5.87 -22.41
CA ASN A 34 10.70 5.50 -23.24
C ASN A 34 10.52 4.13 -23.94
N ALA A 35 9.35 3.51 -23.86
CA ALA A 35 9.03 2.20 -24.45
C ALA A 35 10.10 1.12 -24.18
N THR A 36 10.64 1.11 -22.96
CA THR A 36 11.71 0.17 -22.60
C THR A 36 11.17 -1.25 -22.45
N ILE A 37 12.07 -2.24 -22.48
CA ILE A 37 11.72 -3.64 -22.20
C ILE A 37 11.29 -3.88 -20.74
N TYR A 38 11.56 -2.92 -19.85
CA TYR A 38 11.24 -3.02 -18.42
C TYR A 38 9.87 -2.43 -18.08
N ALA A 39 9.26 -1.67 -19.00
CA ALA A 39 8.03 -0.92 -18.75
C ALA A 39 6.91 -1.74 -18.10
N ALA A 40 6.71 -2.99 -18.53
CA ALA A 40 5.71 -3.87 -17.91
C ALA A 40 6.08 -4.25 -16.47
N SER A 41 7.33 -4.64 -16.23
CA SER A 41 7.81 -5.04 -14.91
C SER A 41 7.82 -3.86 -13.93
N ASP A 42 8.19 -2.67 -14.39
CA ASP A 42 8.23 -1.49 -13.52
C ASP A 42 6.81 -1.05 -13.12
N ARG A 43 5.83 -1.17 -14.03
CA ARG A 43 4.42 -0.95 -13.68
C ARG A 43 3.91 -1.97 -12.67
N ASP A 44 4.32 -3.24 -12.79
CA ASP A 44 3.99 -4.27 -11.79
C ASP A 44 4.60 -3.92 -10.42
N SER A 45 5.87 -3.52 -10.36
CA SER A 45 6.53 -3.05 -9.11
C SER A 45 5.80 -1.85 -8.50
N CYS A 46 5.42 -0.87 -9.33
CA CYS A 46 4.67 0.30 -8.89
C CYS A 46 3.30 -0.09 -8.31
N ARG A 47 2.58 -1.02 -8.96
CA ARG A 47 1.30 -1.53 -8.47
C ARG A 47 1.46 -2.25 -7.14
N ASP A 48 2.49 -3.05 -6.96
CA ASP A 48 2.74 -3.78 -5.72
C ASP A 48 3.08 -2.83 -4.57
N ALA A 49 3.93 -1.82 -4.81
CA ALA A 49 4.23 -0.77 -3.83
C ALA A 49 2.99 0.06 -3.46
N LEU A 50 2.15 0.42 -4.44
CA LEU A 50 0.88 1.10 -4.20
C LEU A 50 -0.08 0.23 -3.38
N ASN A 51 -0.23 -1.05 -3.74
CA ASN A 51 -1.09 -1.98 -3.00
C ASN A 51 -0.66 -2.12 -1.54
N GLN A 52 0.64 -2.18 -1.28
CA GLN A 52 1.18 -2.21 0.08
C GLN A 52 0.85 -0.93 0.86
N PHE A 53 0.99 0.24 0.23
CA PHE A 53 0.61 1.52 0.82
C PHE A 53 -0.90 1.59 1.15
N ILE A 54 -1.76 1.21 0.20
CA ILE A 54 -3.22 1.20 0.38
C ILE A 54 -3.66 0.19 1.44
N ALA A 55 -3.08 -1.02 1.44
CA ALA A 55 -3.39 -2.06 2.39
C ALA A 55 -3.07 -1.59 3.83
N THR A 56 -1.89 -1.00 4.03
CA THR A 56 -1.47 -0.46 5.33
C THR A 56 -2.36 0.71 5.76
N TYR A 57 -2.67 1.64 4.84
CA TYR A 57 -3.58 2.75 5.10
C TYR A 57 -4.97 2.26 5.51
N SER A 58 -5.50 1.27 4.79
CA SER A 58 -6.81 0.68 5.08
C SER A 58 -6.81 -0.01 6.43
N LEU A 59 -5.74 -0.73 6.78
CA LEU A 59 -5.57 -1.38 8.07
C LEU A 59 -5.63 -0.36 9.23
N TYR A 60 -4.94 0.77 9.08
CA TYR A 60 -4.87 1.82 10.11
C TYR A 60 -6.12 2.69 10.20
N THR A 61 -6.92 2.76 9.14
CA THR A 61 -8.07 3.67 9.08
C THR A 61 -9.44 2.98 9.09
N SER A 62 -9.52 1.67 8.84
CA SER A 62 -10.77 0.92 8.98
C SER A 62 -11.15 0.73 10.44
N SER A 63 -12.37 1.14 10.82
CA SER A 63 -12.96 0.81 12.13
C SER A 63 -13.51 -0.62 12.21
N GLU A 64 -13.74 -1.26 11.06
CA GLU A 64 -14.21 -2.64 11.00
C GLU A 64 -13.00 -3.58 11.02
N ILE A 65 -12.69 -4.14 12.19
CA ILE A 65 -11.90 -5.37 12.26
C ILE A 65 -12.76 -6.41 11.53
N ARG A 66 -12.48 -6.69 10.25
CA ARG A 66 -13.01 -7.89 9.62
C ARG A 66 -12.52 -9.04 10.49
N PRO A 67 -13.39 -9.86 11.12
CA PRO A 67 -12.89 -11.07 11.73
C PRO A 67 -12.24 -11.84 10.59
N THR A 68 -10.94 -12.11 10.72
CA THR A 68 -10.30 -13.20 10.00
C THR A 68 -10.95 -14.47 10.52
N ALA A 69 -12.16 -14.74 10.03
CA ALA A 69 -12.83 -15.99 10.24
C ALA A 69 -11.94 -17.04 9.58
N GLU A 70 -11.28 -17.82 10.43
CA GLU A 70 -10.58 -19.04 10.09
C GLU A 70 -11.29 -19.77 8.94
N SER A 71 -10.57 -19.95 7.85
CA SER A 71 -10.77 -21.10 6.97
C SER A 71 -9.52 -21.96 7.07
N HIS A 72 -9.31 -22.55 8.25
CA HIS A 72 -8.51 -23.76 8.37
C HIS A 72 -9.26 -24.88 7.63
N GLN A 73 -8.77 -25.24 6.45
CA GLN A 73 -9.05 -26.54 5.85
C GLN A 73 -7.69 -27.14 5.42
N PRO A 74 -7.36 -28.39 5.82
CA PRO A 74 -6.08 -29.00 5.51
C PRO A 74 -6.05 -29.54 4.07
N GLN A 75 -4.84 -29.66 3.51
CA GLN A 75 -4.44 -30.28 2.21
C GLN A 75 -4.26 -29.25 1.07
N GLN A 76 -3.13 -29.11 0.36
CA GLN A 76 -1.95 -29.94 0.09
C GLN A 76 -0.80 -29.03 -0.39
N ALA A 77 0.44 -29.46 -0.18
CA ALA A 77 1.67 -28.70 -0.44
C ALA A 77 1.81 -28.19 -1.90
N GLN A 78 1.94 -26.88 -2.06
CA GLN A 78 2.70 -26.20 -3.10
C GLN A 78 3.49 -25.06 -2.43
N PRO A 79 4.79 -24.87 -2.70
CA PRO A 79 5.46 -23.63 -2.34
C PRO A 79 5.05 -22.60 -3.39
N ASP A 80 3.84 -22.07 -3.22
CA ASP A 80 3.35 -20.93 -3.94
C ASP A 80 3.80 -19.68 -3.19
N ASP A 81 4.47 -18.81 -3.92
CA ASP A 81 4.92 -17.47 -3.57
C ASP A 81 3.69 -16.59 -3.33
N SER A 82 2.95 -16.90 -2.27
CA SER A 82 1.79 -16.13 -1.82
C SER A 82 2.31 -14.89 -1.08
N GLY A 83 2.79 -13.90 -1.82
CA GLY A 83 3.20 -12.57 -1.34
C GLY A 83 2.07 -11.73 -0.72
N MET A 84 1.06 -12.37 -0.15
CA MET A 84 0.13 -11.81 0.83
C MET A 84 0.40 -12.47 2.19
N ASP A 85 1.66 -12.75 2.49
CA ASP A 85 2.13 -12.88 3.86
C ASP A 85 1.83 -11.56 4.56
N ALA A 86 1.10 -11.65 5.68
CA ALA A 86 0.67 -10.55 6.53
C ALA A 86 1.52 -9.28 6.31
N VAL A 87 0.92 -8.24 5.70
CA VAL A 87 1.48 -6.88 5.64
C VAL A 87 2.06 -6.62 7.03
N GLY A 88 3.39 -6.72 7.14
CA GLY A 88 4.09 -6.78 8.41
C GLY A 88 4.15 -5.39 9.00
N THR A 89 2.99 -4.87 9.38
CA THR A 89 2.83 -3.54 9.92
C THR A 89 3.48 -3.49 11.29
N GLY A 90 4.18 -2.40 11.60
CA GLY A 90 4.82 -2.22 12.91
C GLY A 90 3.82 -2.13 14.07
N TYR A 91 2.52 -2.02 13.78
CA TYR A 91 1.43 -1.82 14.73
C TYR A 91 0.32 -2.85 14.57
N ASP A 92 -0.22 -3.31 15.70
CA ASP A 92 -1.46 -4.07 15.73
C ASP A 92 -2.64 -3.12 15.46
N PRO A 93 -3.43 -3.36 14.40
CA PRO A 93 -4.56 -2.50 14.10
C PRO A 93 -5.64 -2.54 15.16
N ALA A 94 -5.74 -3.54 16.04
CA ALA A 94 -6.71 -3.56 17.13
C ALA A 94 -6.43 -2.49 18.20
N ASP A 95 -5.17 -2.07 18.33
CA ASP A 95 -4.72 -1.11 19.36
C ASP A 95 -4.79 0.36 18.91
N ILE A 96 -5.37 0.63 17.74
CA ILE A 96 -5.50 1.99 17.21
C ILE A 96 -6.83 2.61 17.63
N GLU A 97 -6.74 3.62 18.50
CA GLU A 97 -7.88 4.41 18.98
C GLU A 97 -8.62 5.09 17.81
N PRO A 98 -9.96 5.18 17.84
CA PRO A 98 -10.75 5.78 16.75
C PRO A 98 -10.32 7.21 16.37
N THR A 99 -9.91 8.00 17.36
CA THR A 99 -9.40 9.38 17.15
C THR A 99 -8.08 9.39 16.38
N VAL A 100 -7.21 8.41 16.63
CA VAL A 100 -5.94 8.23 15.91
C VAL A 100 -6.21 7.82 14.47
N ARG A 101 -7.16 6.90 14.23
CA ARG A 101 -7.56 6.50 12.86
C ARG A 101 -8.02 7.67 12.02
N GLU A 102 -8.89 8.50 12.58
CA GLU A 102 -9.42 9.69 11.88
C GLU A 102 -8.32 10.71 11.58
N GLU A 103 -7.34 10.85 12.48
CA GLU A 103 -6.19 11.73 12.26
C GLU A 103 -5.30 11.20 11.12
N VAL A 104 -4.95 9.92 11.14
CA VAL A 104 -4.18 9.25 10.08
C VAL A 104 -4.92 9.38 8.74
N LYS A 105 -6.23 9.09 8.74
CA LYS A 105 -7.10 9.19 7.56
C LYS A 105 -7.07 10.58 6.94
N LYS A 106 -7.18 11.63 7.75
CA LYS A 106 -7.11 13.03 7.30
C LYS A 106 -5.75 13.39 6.71
N ARG A 107 -4.66 12.95 7.35
CA ARG A 107 -3.30 13.30 6.95
C ARG A 107 -2.85 12.60 5.67
N VAL A 108 -3.26 11.35 5.46
CA VAL A 108 -2.72 10.48 4.39
C VAL A 108 -3.72 10.25 3.26
N GLY A 109 -5.04 10.36 3.50
CA GLY A 109 -6.06 9.97 2.53
C GLY A 109 -6.09 10.78 1.22
N GLN A 110 -5.54 12.00 1.19
CA GLN A 110 -5.35 12.72 -0.08
C GLN A 110 -4.28 12.04 -0.95
N ARG A 111 -3.11 11.73 -0.36
CA ARG A 111 -1.97 11.11 -1.07
C ARG A 111 -2.33 9.75 -1.66
N VAL A 112 -3.10 8.95 -0.92
CA VAL A 112 -3.62 7.66 -1.38
C VAL A 112 -4.41 7.83 -2.69
N ARG A 113 -5.42 8.71 -2.69
CA ARG A 113 -6.28 8.93 -3.86
C ARG A 113 -5.52 9.51 -5.05
N GLU A 114 -4.57 10.42 -4.80
CA GLU A 114 -3.75 11.02 -5.85
C GLU A 114 -2.86 9.98 -6.52
N LEU A 115 -2.17 9.15 -5.74
CA LEU A 115 -1.27 8.14 -6.28
C LEU A 115 -2.04 6.99 -6.96
N GLU A 116 -3.15 6.54 -6.37
CA GLU A 116 -4.08 5.58 -7.00
C GLU A 116 -4.52 6.05 -8.39
N ASN A 117 -4.98 7.30 -8.49
CA ASN A 117 -5.43 7.83 -9.77
C ASN A 117 -4.28 7.97 -10.78
N ALA A 118 -3.09 8.40 -10.32
CA ALA A 118 -1.92 8.52 -11.18
C ALA A 118 -1.48 7.17 -11.75
N VAL A 119 -1.43 6.11 -10.92
CA VAL A 119 -1.10 4.75 -11.37
C VAL A 119 -2.16 4.22 -12.34
N GLN A 120 -3.45 4.43 -12.06
CA GLN A 120 -4.51 4.02 -12.98
C GLN A 120 -4.35 4.69 -14.36
N LEU A 121 -4.06 6.00 -14.41
CA LEU A 121 -3.83 6.71 -15.67
C LEU A 121 -2.57 6.21 -16.41
N LEU A 122 -1.51 5.86 -15.68
CA LEU A 122 -0.31 5.23 -16.23
C LEU A 122 -0.62 3.85 -16.86
N GLU A 123 -1.47 3.04 -16.22
CA GLU A 123 -1.89 1.76 -16.77
C GLU A 123 -2.78 1.93 -18.01
N GLU A 124 -3.73 2.87 -17.98
CA GLU A 124 -4.62 3.16 -19.10
C GLU A 124 -3.83 3.62 -20.34
N ARG A 125 -2.83 4.51 -20.18
CA ARG A 125 -1.97 4.92 -21.32
C ARG A 125 -1.16 3.76 -21.86
N ALA A 126 -0.62 2.90 -20.98
CA ALA A 126 0.23 1.79 -21.38
C ALA A 126 -0.53 0.68 -22.12
N GLN A 127 -1.85 0.58 -21.93
CA GLN A 127 -2.72 -0.33 -22.68
C GLN A 127 -3.19 0.26 -24.02
N ALA A 128 -3.07 1.58 -24.21
CA ALA A 128 -3.51 2.29 -25.40
C ALA A 128 -2.42 2.41 -26.49
N ASP A 129 -1.15 2.19 -26.14
CA ASP A 129 -0.01 2.07 -27.06
C ASP A 129 0.12 0.66 -27.68
#